data_AF-A0AAU8FPD3-F1
#
_entry.id   AF-A0AAU8FPD3-F1
#
_cell.length_a   1.000
_cell.length_b   1.000
_cell.length_c   1.000
_cell.angle_alpha   90.00
_cell.angle_beta   90.00
_cell.angle_gamma   90.00
#
_symmetry.space_group_name_H-M   'P 1'
#
loop_
_entity.id
_entity.type
_entity.pdbx_description
1 polymer ?
#
loop_
_entity_poly.entity_id
_entity_poly.type
_entity_poly.pdbx_seq_one_letter_code
_entity_poly.pdbx_strand_id
1 'polypeptide(L)'
;MKENFKENHPECREMILPVRDALDVISGKWKISILIAMSLGHKRFMEIQNAIPNITPRMLSKELKELEMNLLVERKVYDSFPPVIEYERTDHARTLEPLIEELRRWGEYHRLVVTGTNINHPVKELQD
;
A
#
# COMPACT_ATOMS: atom_id res chain seq x y z
N MET A 1 15.71 -45.66 8.74
CA MET A 1 16.01 -44.39 9.46
C MET A 1 15.32 -43.28 8.69
N LYS A 2 14.36 -42.59 9.31
CA LYS A 2 13.73 -41.41 8.68
C LYS A 2 14.67 -40.24 8.94
N GLU A 3 15.34 -39.75 7.89
CA GLU A 3 16.10 -38.51 7.97
C GLU A 3 15.10 -37.36 8.16
N ASN A 4 15.12 -36.76 9.35
CA ASN A 4 14.39 -35.53 9.65
C ASN A 4 15.18 -34.35 9.07
N PHE A 5 15.02 -34.08 7.78
CA PHE A 5 15.44 -32.82 7.18
C PHE A 5 14.45 -31.71 7.61
N LYS A 6 14.65 -31.16 8.81
CA LYS A 6 14.28 -29.77 9.07
C LYS A 6 15.50 -28.92 8.76
N GLU A 7 15.72 -28.65 7.47
CA GLU A 7 16.63 -27.59 7.07
C GLU A 7 16.06 -26.27 7.58
N ASN A 8 16.62 -25.81 8.70
CA ASN A 8 16.42 -24.45 9.17
C ASN A 8 17.21 -23.55 8.22
N HIS A 9 16.52 -22.81 7.35
CA HIS A 9 17.10 -21.74 6.54
C HIS A 9 16.88 -20.39 7.25
N PRO A 10 17.75 -20.00 8.21
CA PRO A 10 17.58 -18.75 8.96
C PRO A 10 17.55 -17.53 8.03
N GLU A 11 18.32 -17.57 6.95
CA GLU A 11 18.38 -16.54 5.90
C GLU A 11 17.00 -16.27 5.27
N CYS A 12 16.25 -17.32 4.95
CA CYS A 12 14.88 -17.17 4.44
C CYS A 12 13.98 -16.51 5.49
N ARG A 13 14.12 -16.87 6.77
CA ARG A 13 13.31 -16.29 7.85
C ARG A 13 13.60 -14.80 8.03
N GLU A 14 14.88 -14.41 8.01
CA GLU A 14 15.31 -13.02 8.14
C GLU A 14 14.83 -12.15 6.97
N MET A 15 14.79 -12.69 5.76
CA MET A 15 14.27 -11.97 4.60
C MET A 15 12.73 -11.95 4.52
N ILE A 16 12.07 -13.07 4.81
CA ILE A 16 10.62 -13.22 4.65
C ILE A 16 9.86 -12.44 5.73
N LEU A 17 10.34 -12.44 6.97
CA LEU A 17 9.61 -11.82 8.08
C LEU A 17 9.31 -10.33 7.84
N PRO A 18 10.28 -9.44 7.55
CA PRO A 18 10.00 -8.03 7.31
C PRO A 18 9.12 -7.81 6.07
N VAL A 19 9.28 -8.62 5.02
CA VAL A 19 8.40 -8.56 3.84
C VAL A 19 6.96 -8.93 4.21
N ARG A 20 6.77 -9.97 5.01
CA ARG A 20 5.45 -10.39 5.49
C ARG A 20 4.84 -9.31 6.39
N ASP A 21 5.61 -8.76 7.31
CA ASP A 21 5.13 -7.70 8.21
C ASP A 21 4.68 -6.47 7.40
N ALA A 22 5.42 -6.08 6.36
CA ALA A 22 5.02 -5.02 5.44
C ALA A 22 3.70 -5.37 4.72
N LEU A 23 3.59 -6.59 4.17
CA LEU A 23 2.39 -7.05 3.49
C LEU A 23 1.18 -7.13 4.43
N ASP A 24 1.33 -7.56 5.67
CA ASP A 24 0.24 -7.61 6.65
C ASP A 24 -0.36 -6.21 6.89
N VAL A 25 0.47 -5.18 6.82
CA VAL A 25 0.05 -3.78 6.97
C VAL A 25 -0.62 -3.25 5.69
N ILE A 26 0.01 -3.39 4.53
CA ILE A 26 -0.38 -2.66 3.31
C ILE A 26 -1.15 -3.49 2.27
N SER A 27 -1.18 -4.81 2.43
CA SER A 27 -1.92 -5.69 1.52
C SER A 27 -3.43 -5.51 1.66
N GLY A 28 -4.15 -6.03 0.67
CA GLY A 28 -5.59 -5.88 0.56
C GLY A 28 -5.98 -5.00 -0.62
N LYS A 29 -7.28 -4.98 -0.92
CA LYS A 29 -7.80 -4.35 -2.14
C LYS A 29 -7.77 -2.82 -2.10
N TRP A 30 -7.78 -2.23 -0.89
CA TRP A 30 -8.15 -0.82 -0.73
C TRP A 30 -7.07 0.05 -0.09
N LYS A 31 -6.19 -0.49 0.75
CA LYS A 31 -5.21 0.29 1.53
C LYS A 31 -4.29 1.15 0.67
N ILE A 32 -3.65 0.56 -0.34
CA ILE A 32 -2.80 1.29 -1.28
C ILE A 32 -3.61 2.36 -2.05
N SER A 33 -4.81 2.03 -2.52
CA SER A 33 -5.68 2.99 -3.20
C SER A 33 -6.07 4.19 -2.32
N ILE A 34 -6.30 3.96 -1.02
CA ILE A 34 -6.57 5.02 -0.04
C ILE A 34 -5.34 5.91 0.14
N LEU A 35 -4.16 5.32 0.33
CA LEU A 35 -2.92 6.08 0.48
C LEU A 35 -2.59 6.90 -0.77
N ILE A 36 -2.86 6.38 -1.96
CA ILE A 36 -2.72 7.10 -3.24
C ILE A 36 -3.74 8.24 -3.34
N ALA A 37 -5.02 8.01 -2.99
CA ALA A 37 -6.01 9.08 -3.00
C ALA A 37 -5.60 10.25 -2.07
N MET A 38 -5.05 9.92 -0.89
CA MET A 38 -4.57 10.92 0.06
C MET A 38 -3.29 11.62 -0.40
N SER A 39 -2.40 10.95 -1.15
CA SER A 39 -1.23 11.61 -1.74
C SER A 39 -1.60 12.63 -2.82
N LEU A 40 -2.75 12.45 -3.47
CA LEU A 40 -3.35 13.40 -4.42
C LEU A 40 -4.14 14.53 -3.74
N GLY A 41 -4.15 14.58 -2.40
CA GLY A 41 -4.75 15.68 -1.63
C GLY A 41 -6.20 15.45 -1.19
N HIS A 42 -6.77 14.26 -1.40
CA HIS A 42 -8.10 13.94 -0.85
C HIS A 42 -8.02 13.73 0.67
N LYS A 43 -8.73 14.57 1.43
CA LYS A 43 -8.64 14.59 2.90
C LYS A 43 -9.93 14.19 3.58
N ARG A 44 -11.09 14.50 2.99
CA ARG A 44 -12.39 14.18 3.59
C ARG A 44 -12.88 12.79 3.18
N PHE A 45 -13.68 12.16 4.05
CA PHE A 45 -14.19 10.80 3.81
C PHE A 45 -14.81 10.63 2.42
N MET A 46 -15.71 11.54 2.02
CA MET A 46 -16.39 11.48 0.73
C MET A 46 -15.44 11.74 -0.45
N GLU A 47 -14.40 12.57 -0.27
CA GLU A 47 -13.39 12.80 -1.31
C GLU A 47 -12.59 11.54 -1.57
N ILE A 48 -12.12 10.89 -0.51
CA ILE A 48 -11.37 9.63 -0.58
C ILE A 48 -12.25 8.53 -1.19
N GLN A 49 -13.51 8.43 -0.77
CA GLN A 49 -14.45 7.45 -1.31
C GLN A 49 -14.67 7.65 -2.82
N ASN A 50 -14.91 8.89 -3.25
CA ASN A 50 -15.20 9.21 -4.64
C ASN A 50 -13.98 9.02 -5.56
N ALA A 51 -12.76 9.16 -5.02
CA ALA A 51 -11.52 8.94 -5.75
C ALA A 51 -11.25 7.45 -6.04
N ILE A 52 -11.90 6.52 -5.33
CA ILE A 52 -11.62 5.09 -5.39
C ILE A 52 -12.85 4.33 -5.92
N PRO A 53 -12.83 3.89 -7.19
CA PRO A 53 -13.95 3.16 -7.77
C PRO A 53 -14.32 1.91 -6.96
N ASN A 54 -15.62 1.71 -6.74
CA ASN A 54 -16.22 0.54 -6.12
C ASN A 54 -15.94 0.33 -4.61
N ILE A 55 -15.26 1.25 -3.92
CA ILE A 55 -15.15 1.16 -2.46
C ILE A 55 -16.47 1.57 -1.82
N THR A 56 -16.99 0.74 -0.91
CA THR A 56 -18.20 1.09 -0.16
C THR A 56 -17.83 1.93 1.07
N PRO A 57 -18.75 2.78 1.59
CA PRO A 57 -18.50 3.52 2.83
C PRO A 57 -18.08 2.62 3.99
N ARG A 58 -18.71 1.43 4.11
CA ARG A 58 -18.38 0.43 5.13
C ARG A 58 -16.95 -0.09 4.99
N MET A 59 -16.52 -0.38 3.76
CA MET A 59 -15.14 -0.81 3.50
C MET A 59 -14.16 0.32 3.80
N LEU A 60 -14.39 1.53 3.28
CA LEU A 60 -13.51 2.68 3.54
C LEU A 60 -13.35 2.95 5.04
N SER A 61 -14.44 2.93 5.79
CA SER A 61 -14.40 3.12 7.25
C SER A 61 -13.55 2.06 7.95
N LYS A 62 -13.67 0.79 7.53
CA LYS A 62 -12.85 -0.31 8.07
C LYS A 62 -11.37 -0.09 7.75
N GLU A 63 -11.04 0.21 6.50
CA GLU A 63 -9.66 0.35 6.03
C GLU A 63 -8.97 1.58 6.65
N LEU A 64 -9.66 2.72 6.78
CA LEU A 64 -9.13 3.90 7.46
C LEU A 64 -8.81 3.61 8.93
N LYS A 65 -9.66 2.85 9.63
CA LYS A 65 -9.40 2.42 11.01
C LYS A 65 -8.17 1.52 11.09
N GLU A 66 -8.02 0.57 10.18
CA GLU A 66 -6.82 -0.29 10.13
C GLU A 66 -5.55 0.51 9.82
N LEU A 67 -5.61 1.46 8.87
CA LEU A 67 -4.48 2.33 8.55
C LEU A 67 -4.11 3.25 9.72
N GLU A 68 -5.09 3.73 10.49
CA GLU A 68 -4.86 4.49 11.72
C GLU A 68 -4.21 3.63 12.81
N MET A 69 -4.69 2.40 13.03
CA MET A 69 -4.08 1.45 13.97
C MET A 69 -2.63 1.09 13.61
N ASN A 70 -2.29 1.12 12.32
CA ASN A 70 -0.92 0.87 11.84
C ASN A 70 -0.09 2.16 11.68
N LEU A 71 -0.55 3.29 12.25
CA LEU A 71 0.16 4.56 12.24
C LEU A 71 0.45 5.11 10.83
N LEU A 72 -0.37 4.74 9.83
CA LEU A 72 -0.24 5.23 8.46
C LEU A 72 -1.16 6.42 8.17
N VAL A 73 -2.28 6.50 8.86
CA VAL A 73 -3.26 7.58 8.70
C VAL A 73 -3.58 8.19 10.06
N GLU A 74 -3.70 9.50 10.11
CA GLU A 74 -4.19 10.24 11.28
C GLU A 74 -5.57 10.84 10.96
N ARG A 75 -6.51 10.69 11.89
CA ARG A 75 -7.83 11.33 11.81
C ARG A 75 -7.82 12.64 12.61
N LYS A 76 -7.95 13.77 11.92
CA LYS A 76 -8.01 15.11 12.52
C LYS A 76 -9.44 15.62 12.58
N VAL A 77 -9.80 16.20 13.73
CA VAL A 77 -11.08 16.88 13.94
C VAL A 77 -10.78 18.35 14.17
N TYR A 78 -11.31 19.20 13.30
CA TYR A 78 -11.20 20.65 13.43
C TYR A 78 -12.44 21.20 14.12
N ASP A 79 -12.22 22.09 15.06
CA ASP A 79 -13.27 22.80 15.76
C ASP A 79 -13.83 23.90 14.86
N SER A 80 -14.88 23.54 14.10
CA SER A 80 -15.61 24.41 13.18
C SER A 80 -17.10 24.14 13.31
N PHE A 81 -17.94 25.01 12.75
CA PHE A 81 -19.39 24.79 12.70
C PHE A 81 -19.87 24.65 11.25
N PRO A 82 -20.22 23.44 10.78
CA PRO A 82 -20.15 22.14 11.47
C PRO A 82 -18.71 21.62 11.64
N PRO A 83 -18.45 20.66 12.55
CA PRO A 83 -17.12 20.08 12.73
C PRO A 83 -16.61 19.43 11.45
N VAL A 84 -15.36 19.72 11.07
CA VAL A 84 -14.71 19.14 9.89
C VAL A 84 -13.80 18.00 10.32
N ILE A 85 -13.89 16.87 9.61
CA ILE A 85 -13.04 15.70 9.82
C ILE A 85 -12.19 15.50 8.58
N GLU A 86 -10.88 15.42 8.76
CA GLU A 86 -9.93 15.07 7.71
C GLU A 86 -9.09 13.86 8.11
N TYR A 87 -8.60 13.17 7.10
CA TYR A 87 -7.64 12.09 7.21
C TYR A 87 -6.36 12.55 6.52
N GLU A 88 -5.22 12.36 7.18
CA GLU A 88 -3.91 12.73 6.63
C GLU A 88 -2.94 11.56 6.73
N ARG A 89 -2.01 11.47 5.78
CA ARG A 89 -0.90 10.51 5.86
C ARG A 89 0.08 10.97 6.93
N THR A 90 0.48 10.06 7.80
CA THR A 90 1.57 10.28 8.75
C THR A 90 2.91 10.36 8.03
N ASP A 91 3.95 10.86 8.70
CA ASP A 91 5.31 10.81 8.16
C ASP A 91 5.78 9.37 7.94
N HIS A 92 5.35 8.44 8.81
CA HIS A 92 5.58 7.01 8.62
C HIS A 92 4.98 6.51 7.31
N ALA A 93 3.74 6.87 6.97
CA ALA A 93 3.15 6.49 5.69
C ALA A 93 3.86 7.09 4.47
N ARG A 94 4.48 8.27 4.60
CA ARG A 94 5.25 8.86 3.49
C ARG A 94 6.48 8.01 3.14
N THR A 95 7.03 7.25 4.09
CA THR A 95 8.13 6.31 3.82
C THR A 95 7.74 5.18 2.85
N LEU A 96 6.44 4.94 2.64
CA LEU A 96 5.94 3.97 1.66
C LEU A 96 5.90 4.51 0.22
N GLU A 97 6.11 5.81 -0.01
CA GLU A 97 6.03 6.39 -1.37
C GLU A 97 6.95 5.70 -2.39
N PRO A 98 8.24 5.44 -2.08
CA PRO A 98 9.10 4.71 -3.01
C PRO A 98 8.59 3.30 -3.32
N LEU A 99 8.05 2.60 -2.32
CA LEU A 99 7.48 1.26 -2.51
C LEU A 99 6.24 1.30 -3.40
N ILE A 100 5.34 2.26 -3.19
CA ILE A 100 4.14 2.42 -4.03
C ILE A 100 4.53 2.71 -5.48
N GLU A 101 5.55 3.55 -5.69
CA GLU A 101 6.05 3.86 -7.03
C GLU A 101 6.69 2.64 -7.71
N GLU A 102 7.48 1.84 -7.00
CA GLU A 102 8.04 0.60 -7.55
C GLU A 102 6.96 -0.44 -7.85
N LEU A 103 5.93 -0.56 -7.00
CA LEU A 103 4.76 -1.40 -7.29
C LEU A 103 4.02 -0.94 -8.55
N ARG A 104 3.87 0.38 -8.76
CA ARG A 104 3.26 0.95 -9.97
C ARG A 104 4.07 0.57 -11.21
N ARG A 105 5.37 0.84 -11.20
CA ARG A 105 6.29 0.55 -12.32
C ARG A 105 6.28 -0.93 -12.68
N TRP A 106 6.42 -1.79 -11.67
CA TRP A 106 6.38 -3.24 -11.88
C TRP A 106 5.00 -3.68 -12.40
N GLY A 107 3.91 -3.14 -11.87
CA GLY A 107 2.55 -3.47 -12.31
C GLY A 107 2.27 -3.08 -13.77
N GLU A 108 2.76 -1.93 -14.22
CA GLU A 108 2.70 -1.50 -15.62
C GLU A 108 3.47 -2.45 -16.53
N TYR A 109 4.70 -2.80 -16.15
CA TYR A 109 5.51 -3.78 -16.88
C TYR A 109 4.84 -5.16 -16.92
N HIS A 110 4.39 -5.65 -15.77
CA HIS A 110 3.71 -6.93 -15.65
C HIS A 110 2.49 -7.01 -16.56
N ARG A 111 1.70 -5.93 -16.63
CA ARG A 111 0.55 -5.83 -17.54
C ARG A 111 0.96 -6.05 -18.99
N LEU A 112 2.04 -5.41 -19.46
CA LEU A 112 2.55 -5.59 -20.82
C LEU A 112 2.99 -7.03 -21.09
N VAL A 113 3.68 -7.65 -20.13
CA VAL A 113 4.12 -9.05 -20.21
C VAL A 113 2.91 -9.99 -20.37
N VAL A 114 1.89 -9.85 -19.52
CA VAL A 114 0.75 -10.78 -19.52
C VAL A 114 -0.25 -10.51 -20.65
N THR A 115 -0.34 -9.29 -21.17
CA THR A 115 -1.19 -8.97 -22.33
C THR A 115 -0.51 -9.16 -23.68
N GLY A 116 0.75 -9.61 -23.70
CA GLY A 116 1.48 -9.92 -24.94
C GLY A 116 1.85 -8.68 -25.76
N THR A 117 1.96 -7.50 -25.14
CA THR A 117 2.42 -6.29 -25.81
C THR A 117 3.94 -6.38 -25.94
N ASN A 118 4.46 -6.35 -27.18
CA ASN A 118 5.88 -6.57 -27.48
C ASN A 118 6.77 -5.58 -26.70
N ILE A 119 7.58 -6.09 -25.76
CA ILE A 119 8.40 -5.29 -24.84
C ILE A 119 9.89 -5.44 -25.20
N ASN A 120 10.46 -4.38 -25.78
CA ASN A 120 11.90 -4.13 -25.66
C ASN A 120 12.15 -3.69 -24.22
N HIS A 121 12.84 -4.54 -23.47
CA HIS A 121 13.06 -4.43 -22.03
C HIS A 121 13.97 -3.23 -21.65
N PRO A 122 13.57 -2.33 -20.74
CA PRO A 122 14.42 -1.22 -20.28
C PRO A 122 15.30 -1.53 -19.06
N VAL A 123 15.28 -2.73 -18.45
CA VAL A 123 16.11 -3.03 -17.26
C VAL A 123 17.60 -3.27 -17.60
N LYS A 124 18.10 -2.60 -18.63
CA LYS A 124 19.52 -2.64 -19.00
C LYS A 124 20.37 -1.56 -18.32
N GLU A 125 19.79 -0.71 -17.47
CA GLU A 125 20.47 0.49 -16.90
C GLU A 125 20.47 0.55 -15.36
N LEU A 126 20.51 -0.60 -14.67
CA LEU A 126 20.75 -0.66 -13.21
C LEU A 126 22.03 -1.43 -12.83
N GLN A 127 23.01 -1.40 -13.72
CA GLN A 127 24.40 -1.77 -13.43
C GLN A 127 25.32 -0.72 -14.06
N ASP A 128 25.47 0.42 -13.38
CA ASP A 128 26.64 1.29 -13.43
C ASP A 128 26.82 1.93 -12.04
#